data_AF-A0AAV5FXE7-F1
#
_entry.id   AF-A0AAV5FXE7-F1
#
_cell.length_a   1.000
_cell.length_b   1.000
_cell.length_c   1.000
_cell.angle_alpha   90.00
_cell.angle_beta   90.00
_cell.angle_gamma   90.00
#
_symmetry.space_group_name_H-M   'P 1'
#
loop_
_entity.id
_entity.type
_entity.pdbx_description
1 polymer ?
#
loop_
_entity_poly.entity_id
_entity_poly.type
_entity_poly.pdbx_seq_one_letter_code
_entity_poly.pdbx_strand_id
1 'polypeptide(L)'
;MKGDKRIVNCVEQHPSGIVVASSGIENDIKIWEPDDDLYIETDGSVEDIDTSEDSSEEDEDSDNSAKEDGDGDNSGKDMSDG
;
A
#
# COMPACT_ATOMS: atom_id res chain seq x y z
N MET A 1 19.61 9.08 5.44
CA MET A 1 19.60 8.00 6.47
C MET A 1 18.84 6.76 5.98
N LYS A 2 18.98 5.57 6.61
CA LYS A 2 18.23 4.34 6.22
C LYS A 2 17.50 3.75 7.42
N GLY A 3 16.22 3.40 7.23
CA GLY A 3 15.38 2.82 8.28
C GLY A 3 15.57 1.32 8.48
N ASP A 4 14.86 0.80 9.49
CA ASP A 4 14.78 -0.63 9.78
C ASP A 4 14.33 -1.40 8.54
N LYS A 5 14.90 -2.58 8.32
CA LYS A 5 14.52 -3.43 7.18
C LYS A 5 13.27 -4.26 7.45
N ARG A 6 12.80 -4.26 8.70
CA ARG A 6 11.69 -5.08 9.22
C ARG A 6 10.66 -4.19 9.90
N ILE A 7 9.88 -4.77 10.81
CA ILE A 7 8.86 -4.08 11.58
C ILE A 7 9.51 -3.06 12.52
N VAL A 8 8.96 -1.85 12.52
CA VAL A 8 9.17 -0.83 13.53
C VAL A 8 8.09 -1.00 14.59
N ASN A 9 8.51 -1.14 15.85
CA ASN A 9 7.59 -1.38 16.97
C ASN A 9 7.14 -0.08 17.61
N CYS A 10 8.04 0.90 17.67
CA CYS A 10 7.79 2.18 18.31
C CYS A 10 8.34 3.32 17.46
N VAL A 11 7.56 4.40 17.37
CA VAL A 11 7.95 5.68 16.80
C VAL A 11 7.49 6.77 17.77
N GLU A 12 8.41 7.61 18.21
CA GLU A 12 8.14 8.68 19.18
C GLU A 12 8.75 9.98 18.70
N GLN A 13 8.04 11.09 18.92
CA GLN A 13 8.49 12.42 18.52
C GLN A 13 9.05 13.19 19.71
N HIS A 14 10.08 14.00 19.47
CA HIS A 14 10.54 14.98 20.46
C HIS A 14 9.44 16.05 20.70
N PRO A 15 9.15 16.45 21.95
CA PRO A 15 8.01 17.33 22.27
C PRO A 15 8.08 18.75 21.69
N SER A 16 9.23 19.22 21.23
CA SER A 16 9.42 20.60 20.76
C SER A 16 10.37 20.77 19.57
N GLY A 17 10.89 19.67 19.03
CA GLY A 17 11.91 19.70 17.97
C GLY A 17 11.49 18.85 16.78
N ILE A 18 12.08 19.11 15.62
CA ILE A 18 11.88 18.27 14.41
C ILE A 18 12.83 17.08 14.52
N VAL A 19 12.59 16.23 15.51
CA VAL A 19 13.35 15.02 15.78
C VAL A 19 12.41 13.86 16.08
N VAL A 20 12.68 12.72 15.46
CA VAL A 20 11.92 11.47 15.66
C VAL A 20 12.88 10.37 16.12
N ALA A 21 12.41 9.51 17.02
CA ALA A 21 13.09 8.28 17.42
C ALA A 21 12.27 7.06 16.97
N SER A 22 12.92 6.05 16.40
CA SER A 22 12.27 4.79 16.04
C SER A 22 13.07 3.58 16.53
N SER A 23 12.37 2.50 16.90
CA SER A 23 12.96 1.22 17.25
C SER A 23 12.08 0.05 16.77
N GLY A 24 12.72 -0.99 16.25
CA GLY A 24 12.06 -2.18 15.73
C GLY A 24 12.64 -3.48 16.28
N ILE A 25 12.83 -4.45 15.39
CA ILE A 25 13.43 -5.76 15.73
C ILE A 25 14.96 -5.68 15.80
N GLU A 26 15.54 -4.69 15.15
CA GLU A 26 16.98 -4.44 15.16
C GLU A 26 17.42 -3.93 16.54
N ASN A 27 18.66 -4.25 16.94
CA ASN A 27 19.19 -3.87 18.26
C ASN A 27 19.73 -2.43 18.28
N ASP A 28 19.01 -1.50 17.64
CA ASP A 28 19.36 -0.10 17.57
C ASP A 28 18.13 0.80 17.73
N ILE A 29 18.42 2.08 18.01
CA ILE A 29 17.44 3.16 18.00
C ILE A 29 17.94 4.14 16.96
N LYS A 30 17.07 4.51 16.02
CA LYS A 30 17.40 5.45 14.95
C LYS A 30 16.80 6.81 15.28
N ILE A 31 17.61 7.85 15.21
CA ILE A 31 17.22 9.24 15.42
C ILE A 31 17.20 9.94 14.06
N TRP A 32 16.11 10.63 13.78
CA TRP A 32 15.85 11.31 12.52
C TRP A 32 15.74 12.80 12.78
N GLU A 33 16.55 13.58 12.09
CA GLU A 33 16.50 15.04 12.07
C GLU A 33 16.70 15.51 10.63
N PRO A 34 16.17 16.70 10.24
CA PRO A 34 16.43 17.25 8.93
C PRO A 34 17.93 17.52 8.74
N ASP A 35 18.42 17.33 7.53
CA ASP A 35 19.77 17.77 7.17
C ASP A 35 19.81 19.31 7.18
N ASP A 36 20.93 19.89 7.66
CA ASP A 36 21.11 21.35 7.86
C ASP A 36 20.90 22.18 6.58
N ASP A 37 20.93 21.56 5.40
CA ASP A 37 20.75 22.24 4.10
C ASP A 37 19.28 22.56 3.76
N LEU A 38 18.32 22.18 4.61
CA LEU A 38 16.88 22.33 4.38
C LEU A 38 16.22 23.45 5.20
N TYR A 39 16.94 24.53 5.52
CA TYR A 39 16.27 25.76 5.98
C TYR A 39 15.38 26.27 4.84
N ILE A 40 14.10 25.92 4.91
CA ILE A 40 13.05 26.52 4.10
C ILE A 40 13.07 28.00 4.51
N GLU A 41 13.58 28.88 3.64
CA GLU A 41 13.41 30.32 3.81
C GLU A 41 11.91 30.57 3.84
N THR A 42 11.36 30.64 5.05
CA THR A 42 9.93 30.83 5.26
C THR A 42 9.71 32.33 5.08
N ASP A 43 9.58 32.77 3.84
CA ASP A 43 9.27 34.15 3.49
C ASP A 43 7.79 34.47 3.72
N GLY A 44 7.28 34.18 4.92
CA GLY A 44 6.15 34.90 5.53
C GLY A 44 4.78 34.94 4.84
N SER A 45 4.59 34.37 3.64
CA SER A 45 3.28 34.30 2.98
C SER A 45 2.81 32.86 2.92
N VAL A 46 2.07 32.45 3.96
CA VAL A 46 1.21 31.28 3.88
C VAL A 46 0.06 31.61 2.92
N GLU A 47 0.13 31.14 1.68
CA GLU A 47 -1.07 31.00 0.86
C GLU A 47 -1.67 29.63 1.20
N ASP A 48 -2.93 29.64 1.62
CA ASP A 48 -3.69 28.45 1.97
C ASP A 48 -3.64 27.44 0.81
N ILE A 49 -2.93 26.33 1.00
CA ILE A 49 -2.97 25.20 0.07
C ILE A 49 -4.34 24.52 0.26
N ASP A 50 -5.28 24.85 -0.61
CA ASP A 50 -6.50 24.09 -0.80
C ASP A 50 -6.14 22.78 -1.52
N THR A 51 -5.82 21.73 -0.75
CA THR A 51 -5.71 20.38 -1.30
C THR A 51 -7.11 19.83 -1.58
N SER A 52 -7.74 20.31 -2.64
CA SER A 52 -8.93 19.70 -3.22
C SER A 52 -8.59 19.13 -4.59
N GLU A 53 -7.96 17.95 -4.65
CA GLU A 53 -7.99 17.14 -5.87
C GLU A 53 -8.34 15.68 -5.52
N ASP A 54 -9.61 15.42 -5.79
CA ASP A 54 -10.32 14.17 -5.95
C ASP A 54 -9.65 13.29 -7.02
N SER A 55 -9.45 12.01 -6.71
CA SER A 55 -9.27 10.95 -7.69
C SER A 55 -9.69 9.63 -7.05
N SER A 56 -10.98 9.34 -7.13
CA SER A 56 -11.54 8.00 -6.94
C SER A 56 -10.99 7.06 -8.02
N GLU A 57 -10.24 6.03 -7.63
CA GLU A 57 -9.99 4.87 -8.48
C GLU A 57 -11.08 3.82 -8.17
N GLU A 58 -11.96 3.59 -9.14
CA GLU A 58 -12.98 2.54 -9.10
C GLU A 58 -12.34 1.21 -9.51
N ASP A 59 -12.15 0.29 -8.56
CA ASP A 59 -11.81 -1.09 -8.88
C ASP A 59 -13.09 -1.83 -9.31
N GLU A 60 -13.31 -1.91 -10.63
CA GLU A 60 -14.32 -2.79 -11.23
C GLU A 60 -13.87 -4.26 -11.12
N ASP A 61 -14.20 -4.93 -10.01
CA ASP A 61 -14.09 -6.39 -9.93
C ASP A 61 -15.15 -7.03 -10.85
N SER A 62 -14.68 -7.40 -12.04
CA SER A 62 -15.44 -8.07 -13.10
C SER A 62 -15.99 -9.42 -12.64
N ASP A 63 -17.30 -9.63 -12.86
CA ASP A 63 -18.02 -10.87 -12.62
C ASP A 63 -17.32 -12.11 -13.22
N ASN A 64 -16.77 -12.97 -12.37
CA ASN A 64 -16.28 -14.28 -12.78
C ASN A 64 -17.48 -15.24 -12.94
N SER A 65 -18.21 -15.09 -14.06
CA SER A 65 -19.21 -16.08 -14.45
C SER A 65 -18.51 -17.39 -14.82
N ALA A 66 -18.57 -18.37 -13.91
CA ALA A 66 -18.17 -19.73 -14.20
C ALA A 66 -19.09 -20.27 -15.32
N LYS A 67 -18.58 -20.34 -16.54
CA LYS A 67 -19.18 -21.11 -17.63
C LYS A 67 -18.74 -22.55 -17.47
N GLU A 68 -19.60 -23.40 -16.92
CA GLU A 68 -19.46 -24.85 -17.01
C GLU A 68 -19.89 -25.29 -18.42
N ASP A 69 -18.99 -25.16 -19.39
CA ASP A 69 -19.10 -25.81 -20.69
C ASP A 69 -18.12 -26.99 -20.71
N GLY A 70 -18.64 -28.22 -20.69
CA GLY A 70 -17.83 -29.44 -20.66
C GLY A 70 -18.63 -30.69 -21.02
N ASP A 71 -18.69 -30.95 -22.32
CA ASP A 71 -19.35 -32.06 -23.03
C ASP A 71 -18.78 -33.46 -22.78
N GLY A 72 -19.63 -34.49 -23.04
CA GLY A 72 -19.24 -35.88 -23.33
C GLY A 72 -19.61 -36.87 -22.22
N ASP A 73 -20.30 -38.00 -22.43
CA ASP A 73 -20.02 -38.96 -23.49
C ASP A 73 -21.23 -39.78 -23.96
N ASN A 74 -21.09 -40.14 -25.24
CA ASN A 74 -21.91 -40.92 -26.14
C ASN A 74 -22.08 -42.39 -25.68
N SER A 75 -23.30 -42.81 -25.31
CA SER A 75 -23.63 -44.24 -25.26
C SER A 75 -24.31 -44.64 -26.57
N GLY A 76 -23.50 -45.26 -27.43
CA GLY A 76 -23.93 -45.80 -28.72
C GLY A 76 -25.13 -46.73 -28.57
N LYS A 77 -26.20 -46.40 -29.28
CA LYS A 77 -27.34 -47.28 -29.52
C LYS A 77 -27.21 -47.79 -30.94
N ASP A 78 -26.63 -48.97 -31.10
CA ASP A 78 -26.82 -49.83 -32.25
C ASP A 78 -26.52 -51.26 -31.82
N MET A 79 -27.54 -52.12 -31.82
CA MET A 79 -27.56 -53.40 -32.52
C MET A 79 -28.87 -54.13 -32.22
N SER A 80 -29.63 -54.31 -33.30
CA SER A 80 -30.78 -55.19 -33.42
C SER A 80 -30.38 -56.65 -33.21
N ASP A 81 -31.22 -57.42 -32.53
CA ASP A 81 -31.34 -58.87 -32.69
C ASP A 81 -32.76 -59.32 -32.28
N GLY A 82 -33.47 -60.00 -33.20
CA GLY A 82 -34.71 -60.74 -32.93
C GLY A 82 -35.94 -60.31 -33.70
#